data_AF-A0A7Y4WHJ3-F1
#
_entry.id   AF-A0A7Y4WHJ3-F1
#
_cell.length_a   1.000
_cell.length_b   1.000
_cell.length_c   1.000
_cell.angle_alpha   90.00
_cell.angle_beta   90.00
_cell.angle_gamma   90.00
#
_symmetry.space_group_name_H-M   'P 1'
#
loop_
_entity.id
_entity.type
_entity.pdbx_description
1 polymer ?
#
loop_
_entity_poly.entity_id
_entity_poly.type
_entity_poly.pdbx_seq_one_letter_code
_entity_poly.pdbx_strand_id
1 'polypeptide(L)'
;MPWGTIPGVRRSLIWVAFGAALIPLLALVHLAVVDPIVDPRVHVQWQDALSAEARGALESRHGLRNGELIDASSGTWRYDLSDASRANIQSLVENPAVEDTGYIDRDAFAPEGRDVPWYRIDALIDTPSRLVQLQRSVWLALGGSVLLWAAGGANERRRRNIAVAALIALAIIALAYPFEPSFITMGGSADHERSRADFEHWFAGRIRFEKHLTNAILLTLYPQFGPGEAAPAHTLAAVARGATLWFVALALVIGALERWSAVVVRYLGLALLAPAALLYFGWREFGYLSLNLATFPLLVRGLRGDTRRLSAASACAGLGAALHGSGLVGLAGAWLATLGAQGTWRERINRVTRVVAWGTLAYLGWVAIYMLGMNLSLSADPGPTVINSWRPLFNHELRAGRMAAALLSPTGARDVLMSAWIVGVPLIAVALSVSRHAALEVRALLWYLPPSILFLVYRWPFDGIGGGIDLVVAVFPAIYALTWTCAQDRKTTIIAALLLISAHYAFWEVVLDPRFATR
;
A
#
# COMPACT_ATOMS: atom_id res chain seq x y z
N MET A 1 -38.62 34.88 27.94
CA MET A 1 -38.14 34.43 26.61
C MET A 1 -36.95 33.49 26.83
N PRO A 2 -37.04 32.20 26.48
CA PRO A 2 -35.92 31.28 26.63
C PRO A 2 -34.98 31.40 25.42
N TRP A 3 -33.69 31.52 25.70
CA TRP A 3 -32.62 31.56 24.71
C TRP A 3 -32.50 30.18 24.03
N GLY A 4 -32.95 30.11 22.77
CA GLY A 4 -32.81 28.93 21.93
C GLY A 4 -31.34 28.59 21.72
N THR A 5 -30.94 27.40 22.15
CA THR A 5 -29.60 26.86 21.92
C THR A 5 -29.40 26.63 20.42
N ILE A 6 -28.57 27.46 19.79
CA ILE A 6 -28.25 27.36 18.36
C ILE A 6 -27.54 26.02 18.09
N PRO A 7 -28.14 25.06 17.35
CA PRO A 7 -27.61 23.70 17.18
C PRO A 7 -26.31 23.58 16.36
N GLY A 8 -25.68 24.70 15.97
CA GLY A 8 -24.51 24.75 15.10
C GLY A 8 -23.15 24.74 15.83
N VAL A 9 -23.06 25.34 17.03
CA VAL A 9 -21.77 25.64 17.68
C VAL A 9 -21.07 24.39 18.22
N ARG A 10 -21.82 23.39 18.70
CA ARG A 10 -21.22 22.11 19.16
C ARG A 10 -20.58 21.30 18.02
N ARG A 11 -21.03 21.47 16.78
CA ARG A 11 -20.46 20.73 15.63
C ARG A 11 -19.14 21.33 15.17
N SER A 12 -18.97 22.65 15.17
CA SER A 12 -17.70 23.29 14.77
C SER A 12 -16.59 22.99 15.78
N LEU A 13 -16.89 22.97 17.08
CA LEU A 13 -15.94 22.63 18.14
C LEU A 13 -15.37 21.21 18.02
N ILE A 14 -16.19 20.21 17.64
CA ILE A 14 -15.70 18.84 17.41
C ILE A 14 -14.71 18.80 16.24
N TRP A 15 -14.95 19.57 15.19
CA TRP A 15 -14.05 19.61 14.02
C TRP A 15 -12.75 20.36 14.27
N VAL A 16 -12.82 21.45 15.05
CA VAL A 16 -11.63 22.18 15.51
C VAL A 16 -10.82 21.30 16.45
N ALA A 17 -11.46 20.58 17.38
CA ALA A 17 -10.79 19.61 18.25
C ALA A 17 -10.16 18.46 17.45
N PHE A 18 -10.80 17.98 16.39
CA PHE A 18 -10.24 16.92 15.53
C PHE A 18 -9.02 17.41 14.73
N GLY A 19 -9.10 18.60 14.13
CA GLY A 19 -7.96 19.22 13.45
C GLY A 19 -6.80 19.54 14.40
N ALA A 20 -7.12 20.06 15.59
CA ALA A 20 -6.16 20.34 16.65
C ALA A 20 -5.61 19.08 17.33
N ALA A 21 -6.26 17.92 17.22
CA ALA A 21 -5.73 16.62 17.65
C ALA A 21 -4.89 15.95 16.54
N LEU A 22 -5.19 16.23 15.27
CA LEU A 22 -4.45 15.71 14.13
C LEU A 22 -3.02 16.27 14.07
N ILE A 23 -2.82 17.54 14.41
CA ILE A 23 -1.51 18.20 14.46
C ILE A 23 -0.57 17.56 15.50
N PRO A 24 -0.94 17.41 16.79
CA PRO A 24 -0.12 16.71 17.77
C PRO A 24 -0.04 15.22 17.50
N LEU A 25 -1.03 14.57 16.87
CA LEU A 25 -0.89 13.18 16.42
C LEU A 25 0.15 13.07 15.30
N LEU A 26 0.16 13.98 14.33
CA LEU A 26 1.16 14.05 13.27
C LEU A 26 2.54 14.42 13.83
N ALA A 27 2.61 15.31 14.81
CA ALA A 27 3.85 15.66 15.50
C ALA A 27 4.34 14.53 16.40
N LEU A 28 3.45 13.78 17.05
CA LEU A 28 3.78 12.62 17.88
C LEU A 28 4.19 11.44 17.01
N VAL A 29 3.52 11.22 15.87
CA VAL A 29 3.98 10.30 14.83
C VAL A 29 5.36 10.76 14.38
N HIS A 30 5.56 12.03 13.99
CA HIS A 30 6.88 12.52 13.58
C HIS A 30 7.95 12.32 14.66
N LEU A 31 7.71 12.69 15.92
CA LEU A 31 8.65 12.54 17.03
C LEU A 31 8.87 11.07 17.44
N ALA A 32 7.88 10.18 17.27
CA ALA A 32 8.00 8.75 17.61
C ALA A 32 8.44 7.87 16.42
N VAL A 33 8.34 8.36 15.18
CA VAL A 33 8.59 7.63 13.91
C VAL A 33 9.82 8.14 13.17
N VAL A 34 10.16 9.43 13.29
CA VAL A 34 11.31 10.05 12.60
C VAL A 34 12.54 10.13 13.49
N ASP A 35 12.36 10.06 14.82
CA ASP A 35 13.43 9.91 15.82
C ASP A 35 13.64 8.46 16.36
N PRO A 36 13.50 7.37 15.58
CA PRO A 36 14.00 6.09 16.03
C PRO A 36 15.51 6.12 15.81
N ILE A 37 16.27 5.99 16.90
CA ILE A 37 17.54 5.26 17.03
C ILE A 37 17.94 4.62 15.68
N VAL A 38 18.47 5.40 14.76
CA VAL A 38 19.17 4.85 13.60
C VAL A 38 20.52 4.58 14.16
N ASP A 39 20.81 3.30 14.41
CA ASP A 39 22.15 2.83 14.78
C ASP A 39 23.17 3.60 13.92
N PRO A 40 24.00 4.47 14.51
CA PRO A 40 24.84 5.37 13.75
C PRO A 40 25.71 4.58 12.79
N ARG A 41 25.76 5.02 11.54
CA ARG A 41 26.61 4.37 10.53
C ARG A 41 28.05 4.77 10.76
N VAL A 42 28.89 3.78 10.94
CA VAL A 42 30.32 3.94 11.16
C VAL A 42 31.08 3.20 10.08
N HIS A 43 32.22 3.75 9.69
CA HIS A 43 33.17 3.01 8.86
C HIS A 43 34.27 2.50 9.79
N VAL A 44 34.66 1.25 9.62
CA VAL A 44 35.77 0.65 10.36
C VAL A 44 36.74 0.09 9.34
N GLN A 45 37.97 0.59 9.39
CA GLN A 45 39.09 0.03 8.67
C GLN A 45 39.77 -0.98 9.59
N TRP A 46 39.71 -2.25 9.21
CA TRP A 46 40.37 -3.32 9.94
C TRP A 46 41.79 -3.50 9.42
N GLN A 47 42.70 -3.94 10.28
CA GLN A 47 44.05 -4.32 9.84
C GLN A 47 44.02 -5.47 8.82
N ASP A 48 44.91 -5.41 7.83
CA ASP A 48 45.01 -6.39 6.74
C ASP A 48 45.20 -7.85 7.21
N ALA A 49 45.84 -8.05 8.36
CA ALA A 49 46.10 -9.38 8.91
C ALA A 49 44.91 -10.00 9.65
N LEU A 50 43.77 -9.31 9.75
CA LEU A 50 42.62 -9.78 10.53
C LEU A 50 41.86 -10.88 9.77
N SER A 51 41.79 -12.07 10.38
CA SER A 51 41.00 -13.17 9.82
C SER A 51 39.50 -12.85 9.84
N ALA A 52 38.73 -13.42 8.92
CA ALA A 52 37.28 -13.23 8.87
C ALA A 52 36.57 -13.65 10.17
N GLU A 53 37.07 -14.69 10.84
CA GLU A 53 36.55 -15.17 12.12
C GLU A 53 36.82 -14.16 13.26
N ALA A 54 38.04 -13.63 13.33
CA ALA A 54 38.41 -12.61 14.31
C ALA A 54 37.60 -11.32 14.10
N ARG A 55 37.40 -10.92 12.84
CA ARG A 55 36.53 -9.79 12.50
C ARG A 55 35.09 -10.03 12.94
N GLY A 56 34.51 -11.19 12.65
CA GLY A 56 33.14 -11.52 13.07
C GLY A 56 32.95 -11.49 14.59
N ALA A 57 33.96 -11.90 15.36
CA ALA A 57 33.94 -11.80 16.81
C ALA A 57 33.96 -10.34 17.30
N LEU A 58 34.75 -9.47 16.66
CA LEU A 58 34.79 -8.03 16.96
C LEU A 58 33.50 -7.31 16.55
N GLU A 59 32.94 -7.66 15.39
CA GLU A 59 31.66 -7.15 14.93
C GLU A 59 30.56 -7.45 15.97
N SER A 60 30.49 -8.70 16.43
CA SER A 60 29.55 -9.11 17.48
C SER A 60 29.79 -8.39 18.81
N ARG A 61 31.05 -8.29 19.25
CA ARG A 61 31.42 -7.63 20.51
C ARG A 61 31.05 -6.15 20.54
N HIS A 62 31.28 -5.44 19.46
CA HIS A 62 31.03 -3.99 19.36
C HIS A 62 29.63 -3.66 18.85
N GLY A 63 28.78 -4.66 18.63
CA GLY A 63 27.44 -4.46 18.10
C GLY A 63 27.43 -3.87 16.69
N LEU A 64 28.46 -4.14 15.88
CA LEU A 64 28.54 -3.74 14.48
C LEU A 64 27.72 -4.69 13.62
N ARG A 65 26.73 -4.16 12.89
CA ARG A 65 25.81 -4.94 12.07
C ARG A 65 25.94 -4.57 10.59
N ASN A 66 25.45 -5.45 9.71
CA ASN A 66 25.34 -5.19 8.28
C ASN A 66 26.65 -4.79 7.60
N GLY A 67 27.76 -5.46 7.96
CA GLY A 67 29.08 -5.22 7.40
C GLY A 67 29.09 -5.28 5.87
N GLU A 68 29.41 -4.16 5.23
CA GLU A 68 29.56 -4.06 3.78
C GLU A 68 30.95 -3.51 3.45
N LEU A 69 31.75 -4.30 2.72
CA LEU A 69 33.05 -3.85 2.24
C LEU A 69 32.84 -2.74 1.20
N ILE A 70 33.25 -1.53 1.53
CA ILE A 70 33.08 -0.35 0.66
C ILE A 70 34.37 -0.01 -0.09
N ASP A 71 35.53 -0.38 0.47
CA ASP A 71 36.82 -0.23 -0.18
C ASP A 71 37.68 -1.46 0.12
N ALA A 72 37.88 -2.27 -0.92
CA ALA A 72 38.68 -3.49 -0.84
C ALA A 72 40.18 -3.22 -0.73
N SER A 73 40.64 -2.03 -1.14
CA SER A 73 42.07 -1.68 -1.13
C SER A 73 42.55 -1.24 0.26
N SER A 74 41.67 -0.62 1.04
CA SER A 74 41.95 -0.21 2.42
C SER A 74 41.40 -1.18 3.47
N GLY A 75 40.57 -2.16 3.08
CA GLY A 75 39.89 -3.03 4.04
C GLY A 75 38.83 -2.27 4.87
N THR A 76 38.24 -1.21 4.32
CA THR A 76 37.21 -0.42 5.02
C THR A 76 35.83 -1.05 4.84
N TRP A 77 35.17 -1.31 5.97
CA TRP A 77 33.82 -1.83 6.05
C TRP A 77 32.88 -0.77 6.61
N ARG A 78 31.65 -0.75 6.09
CA ARG A 78 30.55 0.04 6.63
C ARG A 78 29.71 -0.83 7.55
N TYR A 79 29.36 -0.29 8.72
CA TYR A 79 28.51 -0.94 9.71
C TYR A 79 27.42 -0.01 10.24
N ASP A 80 26.34 -0.60 10.75
CA ASP A 80 25.38 0.06 11.63
C ASP A 80 25.77 -0.26 13.09
N LEU A 81 26.01 0.77 13.93
CA LEU A 81 26.47 0.61 15.32
C LEU A 81 25.30 0.52 16.31
N SER A 82 24.99 -0.69 16.78
CA SER A 82 23.83 -0.92 17.66
C SER A 82 23.99 -0.50 19.12
N ASP A 83 25.22 -0.29 19.59
CA ASP A 83 25.52 0.30 20.89
C ASP A 83 26.40 1.54 20.69
N ALA A 84 25.74 2.70 20.60
CA ALA A 84 26.40 3.99 20.49
C ALA A 84 26.83 4.57 21.86
N SER A 85 26.93 3.74 22.91
CA SER A 85 27.47 4.20 24.19
C SER A 85 28.93 4.61 24.03
N ARG A 86 29.30 5.69 24.72
CA ARG A 86 30.67 6.21 24.71
C ARG A 86 31.72 5.13 25.02
N ALA A 87 31.41 4.24 25.96
CA ALA A 87 32.31 3.15 26.36
C ALA A 87 32.52 2.12 25.24
N ASN A 88 31.48 1.75 24.50
CA ASN A 88 31.62 0.84 23.37
C ASN A 88 32.40 1.49 22.21
N ILE A 89 32.10 2.75 21.90
CA ILE A 89 32.82 3.51 20.86
C ILE A 89 34.28 3.69 21.21
N GLN A 90 34.58 4.06 22.46
CA GLN A 90 35.97 4.14 22.94
C GLN A 90 36.68 2.79 22.80
N SER A 91 36.03 1.70 23.26
CA SER A 91 36.60 0.36 23.13
C SER A 91 36.78 -0.09 21.67
N LEU A 92 35.97 0.40 20.73
CA LEU A 92 36.10 0.14 19.30
C LEU A 92 37.27 0.93 18.71
N VAL A 93 37.35 2.23 19.01
CA VAL A 93 38.39 3.15 18.52
C VAL A 93 39.78 2.79 19.03
N GLU A 94 39.88 2.34 20.28
CA GLU A 94 41.13 1.94 20.93
C GLU A 94 41.51 0.47 20.63
N ASN A 95 40.67 -0.29 19.92
CA ASN A 95 40.95 -1.68 19.61
C ASN A 95 42.14 -1.78 18.65
N PRO A 96 43.22 -2.52 18.99
CA PRO A 96 44.39 -2.59 18.12
C PRO A 96 44.13 -3.24 16.76
N ALA A 97 43.01 -3.95 16.57
CA ALA A 97 42.63 -4.49 15.26
C ALA A 97 41.96 -3.46 14.33
N VAL A 98 41.59 -2.29 14.87
CA VAL A 98 40.98 -1.17 14.13
C VAL A 98 42.07 -0.16 13.79
N GLU A 99 42.32 0.02 12.51
CA GLU A 99 43.28 0.99 12.00
C GLU A 99 42.69 2.40 12.01
N ASP A 100 41.48 2.55 11.47
CA ASP A 100 40.76 3.81 11.44
C ASP A 100 39.26 3.63 11.59
N THR A 101 38.59 4.71 12.03
CA THR A 101 37.15 4.79 12.15
C THR A 101 36.64 6.05 11.46
N GLY A 102 35.73 5.91 10.50
CA GLY A 102 35.03 7.03 9.88
C GLY A 102 33.68 7.30 10.53
N TYR A 103 33.29 8.58 10.59
CA TYR A 103 32.06 9.07 11.23
C TYR A 103 32.00 8.84 12.75
N ILE A 104 33.15 8.72 13.40
CA ILE A 104 33.29 8.73 14.86
C ILE A 104 34.23 9.87 15.22
N ASP A 105 33.77 10.73 16.12
CA ASP A 105 34.63 11.73 16.74
C ASP A 105 35.50 10.99 17.75
N ARG A 106 36.76 10.74 17.37
CA ARG A 106 37.72 9.94 18.16
C ARG A 106 38.11 10.63 19.48
N ASP A 107 37.88 11.94 19.62
CA ASP A 107 38.14 12.69 20.85
C ASP A 107 36.92 12.66 21.79
N ALA A 108 35.71 12.80 21.24
CA ALA A 108 34.47 12.74 22.01
C ALA A 108 34.04 11.30 22.34
N PHE A 109 34.51 10.31 21.57
CA PHE A 109 33.99 8.94 21.51
C PHE A 109 32.48 8.91 21.30
N ALA A 110 32.03 9.75 20.38
CA ALA A 110 30.66 9.82 19.93
C ALA A 110 30.64 9.61 18.42
N PRO A 111 29.55 9.08 17.84
CA PRO A 111 29.37 9.18 16.41
C PRO A 111 29.47 10.66 16.04
N GLU A 112 30.26 11.01 15.02
CA GLU A 112 30.14 12.33 14.43
C GLU A 112 28.68 12.44 14.02
N GLY A 113 27.93 13.28 14.72
CA GLY A 113 26.57 13.57 14.34
C GLY A 113 26.66 14.02 12.90
N ARG A 114 26.24 13.17 11.96
CA ARG A 114 25.68 13.74 10.75
C ARG A 114 24.67 14.72 11.31
N ASP A 115 24.77 15.97 10.88
CA ASP A 115 23.56 16.70 10.52
C ASP A 115 22.80 15.71 9.64
N VAL A 116 21.99 14.86 10.27
CA VAL A 116 21.11 13.93 9.58
C VAL A 116 20.31 14.92 8.78
N PRO A 117 20.51 15.01 7.45
CA PRO A 117 20.02 16.16 6.73
C PRO A 117 18.52 16.10 6.91
N TRP A 118 17.99 16.97 7.77
CA TRP A 118 16.57 17.11 8.04
C TRP A 118 15.93 17.10 6.69
N TYR A 119 15.24 16.02 6.32
CA TYR A 119 14.83 15.67 4.96
C TYR A 119 14.74 16.92 4.09
N ARG A 120 15.89 17.31 3.51
CA ARG A 120 15.96 18.59 2.83
C ARG A 120 15.14 18.31 1.60
N ILE A 121 14.04 19.04 1.44
CA ILE A 121 13.27 19.03 0.19
C ILE A 121 14.23 19.20 -0.99
N ASP A 122 15.36 19.89 -0.77
CA ASP A 122 16.56 19.98 -1.60
C ASP A 122 17.04 18.60 -2.11
N ALA A 123 17.18 17.56 -1.28
CA ALA A 123 17.59 16.21 -1.73
C ALA A 123 16.52 15.47 -2.56
N LEU A 124 15.26 15.94 -2.49
CA LEU A 124 14.16 15.50 -3.36
C LEU A 124 14.21 16.23 -4.71
N ILE A 125 14.75 17.45 -4.73
CA ILE A 125 14.95 18.30 -5.92
C ILE A 125 16.29 17.97 -6.62
N ASP A 126 17.34 17.61 -5.88
CA ASP A 126 18.70 17.42 -6.38
C ASP A 126 18.91 16.11 -7.15
N THR A 127 17.93 15.19 -7.10
CA THR A 127 17.96 13.96 -7.90
C THR A 127 16.86 14.02 -8.97
N PRO A 128 17.18 14.24 -10.26
CA PRO A 128 16.19 14.33 -11.33
C PRO A 128 15.22 13.13 -11.39
N SER A 129 15.69 11.93 -11.03
CA SER A 129 14.86 10.72 -10.96
C SER A 129 13.82 10.76 -9.83
N ARG A 130 14.10 11.39 -8.69
CA ARG A 130 13.14 11.59 -7.59
C ARG A 130 12.08 12.61 -7.96
N LEU A 131 12.45 13.67 -8.70
CA LEU A 131 11.50 14.63 -9.29
C LEU A 131 10.54 13.96 -10.28
N VAL A 132 11.02 13.05 -11.12
CA VAL A 132 10.17 12.28 -12.07
C VAL A 132 9.19 11.35 -11.34
N GLN A 133 9.54 10.81 -10.17
CA GLN A 133 8.62 10.02 -9.35
C GLN A 133 7.54 10.91 -8.72
N LEU A 134 7.93 12.06 -8.17
CA LEU A 134 6.99 13.07 -7.68
C LEU A 134 6.03 13.50 -8.78
N GLN A 135 6.54 13.65 -10.01
CA GLN A 135 5.76 14.03 -11.19
C GLN A 135 4.55 13.13 -11.42
N ARG A 136 4.65 11.82 -11.10
CA ARG A 136 3.54 10.87 -11.28
C ARG A 136 2.48 10.97 -10.21
N SER A 137 2.86 11.13 -8.94
CA SER A 137 1.90 11.47 -7.89
C SER A 137 1.28 12.85 -8.11
N VAL A 138 2.03 13.77 -8.71
CA VAL A 138 1.51 15.06 -9.17
C VAL A 138 0.44 14.84 -10.25
N TRP A 139 0.62 13.94 -11.23
CA TRP A 139 -0.42 13.66 -12.23
C TRP A 139 -1.69 13.06 -11.62
N LEU A 140 -1.56 12.12 -10.67
CA LEU A 140 -2.71 11.59 -9.94
C LEU A 140 -3.38 12.64 -9.06
N ALA A 141 -2.59 13.47 -8.39
CA ALA A 141 -3.09 14.59 -7.60
C ALA A 141 -3.84 15.60 -8.47
N LEU A 142 -3.26 16.00 -9.60
CA LEU A 142 -3.87 16.91 -10.58
C LEU A 142 -5.15 16.30 -11.16
N GLY A 143 -5.12 15.03 -11.60
CA GLY A 143 -6.29 14.32 -12.09
C GLY A 143 -7.40 14.26 -11.04
N GLY A 144 -7.07 13.87 -9.81
CA GLY A 144 -7.98 13.86 -8.67
C GLY A 144 -8.57 15.24 -8.38
N SER A 145 -7.74 16.29 -8.32
CA SER A 145 -8.16 17.67 -8.11
C SER A 145 -9.08 18.19 -9.24
N VAL A 146 -8.78 17.86 -10.50
CA VAL A 146 -9.64 18.21 -11.65
C VAL A 146 -11.01 17.54 -11.52
N LEU A 147 -11.07 16.27 -11.10
CA LEU A 147 -12.35 15.59 -10.85
C LEU A 147 -13.11 16.24 -9.69
N LEU A 148 -12.44 16.55 -8.58
CA LEU A 148 -13.08 17.23 -7.44
C LEU A 148 -13.63 18.60 -7.82
N TRP A 149 -12.90 19.36 -8.64
CA TRP A 149 -13.38 20.63 -9.21
C TRP A 149 -14.58 20.41 -10.14
N ALA A 150 -14.50 19.45 -11.06
CA ALA A 150 -15.58 19.11 -11.98
C ALA A 150 -16.87 18.71 -11.25
N ALA A 151 -16.75 18.05 -10.09
CA ALA A 151 -17.88 17.65 -9.27
C ALA A 151 -18.68 18.83 -8.70
N GLY A 152 -18.05 20.00 -8.54
CA GLY A 152 -18.72 21.24 -8.14
C GLY A 152 -19.56 21.89 -9.24
N GLY A 153 -19.44 21.44 -10.49
CA GLY A 153 -20.20 21.96 -11.62
C GLY A 153 -21.67 21.53 -11.61
N ALA A 154 -22.58 22.49 -11.86
CA ALA A 154 -24.02 22.24 -11.90
C ALA A 154 -24.46 21.35 -13.09
N ASN A 155 -23.79 21.47 -14.25
CA ASN A 155 -24.18 20.78 -15.48
C ASN A 155 -23.61 19.35 -15.56
N GLU A 156 -24.48 18.34 -15.62
CA GLU A 156 -24.13 16.91 -15.77
C GLU A 156 -23.24 16.65 -17.00
N ARG A 157 -23.59 17.23 -18.16
CA ARG A 157 -22.84 17.04 -19.42
C ARG A 157 -21.42 17.61 -19.31
N ARG A 158 -21.27 18.80 -18.71
CA ARG A 158 -19.96 19.42 -18.51
C ARG A 158 -19.11 18.58 -17.55
N ARG A 159 -19.70 18.17 -16.43
CA ARG A 159 -19.03 17.33 -15.41
C ARG A 159 -18.58 15.99 -15.99
N ARG A 160 -19.44 15.31 -16.77
CA ARG A 160 -19.09 14.09 -17.52
C ARG A 160 -17.90 14.33 -18.46
N ASN A 161 -18.00 15.33 -19.33
CA ASN A 161 -16.97 15.55 -20.35
C ASN A 161 -15.61 15.84 -19.72
N ILE A 162 -15.56 16.65 -18.66
CA ILE A 162 -14.32 16.92 -17.92
C ILE A 162 -13.81 15.63 -17.25
N ALA A 163 -14.69 14.86 -16.61
CA ALA A 163 -14.28 13.64 -15.91
C ALA A 163 -13.72 12.58 -16.88
N VAL A 164 -14.39 12.36 -18.01
CA VAL A 164 -13.93 11.46 -19.06
C VAL A 164 -12.59 11.93 -19.63
N ALA A 165 -12.47 13.23 -19.95
CA ALA A 165 -11.23 13.79 -20.48
C ALA A 165 -10.06 13.63 -19.50
N ALA A 166 -10.28 13.91 -18.21
CA ALA A 166 -9.26 13.76 -17.17
C ALA A 166 -8.80 12.29 -17.01
N LEU A 167 -9.74 11.34 -17.00
CA LEU A 167 -9.43 9.91 -16.90
C LEU A 167 -8.67 9.39 -18.13
N ILE A 168 -9.08 9.80 -19.34
CA ILE A 168 -8.38 9.43 -20.58
C ILE A 168 -6.99 10.04 -20.64
N ALA A 169 -6.84 11.33 -20.31
CA ALA A 169 -5.55 12.00 -20.28
C ALA A 169 -4.59 11.31 -19.30
N LEU A 170 -5.08 10.95 -18.11
CA LEU A 170 -4.28 10.23 -17.12
C LEU A 170 -3.85 8.85 -17.63
N ALA A 171 -4.74 8.09 -18.28
CA ALA A 171 -4.37 6.82 -18.91
C ALA A 171 -3.28 7.00 -19.96
N ILE A 172 -3.43 7.99 -20.85
CA ILE A 172 -2.43 8.27 -21.89
C ILE A 172 -1.08 8.60 -21.27
N ILE A 173 -1.05 9.48 -20.26
CA ILE A 173 0.19 9.86 -19.56
C ILE A 173 0.84 8.64 -18.92
N ALA A 174 0.07 7.80 -18.21
CA ALA A 174 0.61 6.62 -17.54
C ALA A 174 1.10 5.54 -18.49
N LEU A 175 0.45 5.38 -19.65
CA LEU A 175 0.89 4.45 -20.70
C LEU A 175 2.15 4.94 -21.41
N ALA A 176 2.26 6.25 -21.64
CA ALA A 176 3.42 6.87 -22.28
C ALA A 176 4.65 6.93 -21.34
N TYR A 177 4.43 7.06 -20.03
CA TYR A 177 5.49 7.25 -19.03
C TYR A 177 5.36 6.26 -17.85
N PRO A 178 5.46 4.93 -18.07
CA PRO A 178 5.26 3.91 -17.02
C PRO A 178 6.32 3.99 -15.92
N PHE A 179 6.00 3.52 -14.70
CA PHE A 179 6.96 3.48 -13.59
C PHE A 179 8.22 2.69 -13.95
N GLU A 180 9.36 3.28 -13.57
CA GLU A 180 10.67 2.66 -13.75
C GLU A 180 10.98 1.87 -12.46
N PRO A 181 11.06 0.53 -12.51
CA PRO A 181 11.16 -0.30 -11.31
C PRO A 181 12.49 -0.16 -10.55
N SER A 182 13.54 0.27 -11.24
CA SER A 182 14.93 0.27 -10.75
C SER A 182 15.13 1.09 -9.47
N PHE A 183 14.23 2.00 -9.14
CA PHE A 183 14.36 2.90 -7.99
C PHE A 183 13.53 2.51 -6.79
N ILE A 184 12.62 1.55 -6.93
CA ILE A 184 11.66 1.24 -5.89
C ILE A 184 11.64 -0.26 -5.63
N THR A 185 12.29 -0.65 -4.54
CA THR A 185 12.22 -2.00 -3.97
C THR A 185 10.95 -2.14 -3.12
N MET A 186 9.79 -2.26 -3.76
CA MET A 186 8.56 -2.69 -3.10
C MET A 186 8.09 -4.02 -3.70
N GLY A 187 7.65 -4.95 -2.84
CA GLY A 187 7.14 -6.24 -3.25
C GLY A 187 8.20 -7.19 -3.81
N GLY A 188 7.74 -8.26 -4.46
CA GLY A 188 8.58 -9.31 -5.07
C GLY A 188 8.90 -9.08 -6.55
N SER A 189 8.47 -7.97 -7.14
CA SER A 189 8.62 -7.69 -8.58
C SER A 189 10.08 -7.68 -9.03
N ALA A 190 10.99 -7.15 -8.20
CA ALA A 190 12.42 -7.20 -8.48
C ALA A 190 12.95 -8.65 -8.51
N ASP A 191 12.43 -9.55 -7.68
CA ASP A 191 12.78 -10.97 -7.71
C ASP A 191 12.20 -11.65 -8.96
N HIS A 192 11.00 -11.28 -9.37
CA HIS A 192 10.34 -11.81 -10.57
C HIS A 192 11.03 -11.35 -11.88
N GLU A 193 11.69 -10.20 -11.89
CA GLU A 193 12.34 -9.62 -13.07
C GLU A 193 13.84 -9.88 -13.15
N ARG A 194 14.45 -10.37 -12.06
CA ARG A 194 15.91 -10.53 -11.96
C ARG A 194 16.48 -11.39 -13.08
N SER A 195 15.80 -12.49 -13.41
CA SER A 195 16.18 -13.38 -14.49
C SER A 195 14.98 -14.09 -15.08
N ARG A 196 15.12 -14.57 -16.32
CA ARG A 196 14.15 -15.47 -16.93
C ARG A 196 13.90 -16.71 -16.07
N ALA A 197 14.95 -17.30 -15.51
CA ALA A 197 14.85 -18.48 -14.68
C ALA A 197 14.03 -18.23 -13.41
N ASP A 198 14.21 -17.08 -12.75
CA ASP A 198 13.41 -16.67 -11.60
C ASP A 198 11.94 -16.51 -11.99
N PHE A 199 11.65 -15.80 -13.09
CA PHE A 199 10.29 -15.64 -13.57
C PHE A 199 9.62 -17.00 -13.85
N GLU A 200 10.32 -17.90 -14.54
CA GLU A 200 9.82 -19.25 -14.84
C GLU A 200 9.66 -20.08 -13.56
N HIS A 201 10.55 -19.95 -12.59
CA HIS A 201 10.40 -20.57 -11.28
C HIS A 201 9.11 -20.12 -10.57
N TRP A 202 8.80 -18.83 -10.63
CA TRP A 202 7.62 -18.27 -9.97
C TRP A 202 6.30 -18.54 -10.73
N PHE A 203 6.32 -18.53 -12.06
CA PHE A 203 5.11 -18.50 -12.89
C PHE A 203 4.96 -19.65 -13.90
N ALA A 204 6.02 -20.36 -14.31
CA ALA A 204 5.93 -21.30 -15.41
C ALA A 204 5.16 -22.58 -15.06
N GLY A 205 4.25 -22.97 -15.96
CA GLY A 205 3.57 -24.27 -15.96
C GLY A 205 2.58 -24.50 -14.81
N ARG A 206 2.33 -23.50 -13.95
CA ARG A 206 1.48 -23.64 -12.77
C ARG A 206 0.62 -22.42 -12.51
N ILE A 207 -0.65 -22.65 -12.25
CA ILE A 207 -1.57 -21.62 -11.75
C ILE A 207 -1.55 -21.68 -10.23
N ARG A 208 -1.20 -20.56 -9.60
CA ARG A 208 -1.29 -20.40 -8.15
C ARG A 208 -2.71 -20.02 -7.75
N PHE A 209 -3.27 -20.71 -6.77
CA PHE A 209 -4.65 -20.50 -6.35
C PHE A 209 -4.92 -19.07 -5.89
N GLU A 210 -3.96 -18.44 -5.23
CA GLU A 210 -4.10 -17.10 -4.66
C GLU A 210 -4.12 -16.01 -5.74
N LYS A 211 -3.63 -16.23 -6.95
CA LYS A 211 -3.59 -15.21 -8.01
C LYS A 211 -3.85 -15.84 -9.37
N HIS A 212 -4.81 -16.76 -9.41
CA HIS A 212 -4.94 -17.70 -10.51
C HIS A 212 -5.23 -17.03 -11.86
N LEU A 213 -6.07 -15.98 -11.89
CA LEU A 213 -6.37 -15.26 -13.12
C LEU A 213 -5.19 -14.40 -13.58
N THR A 214 -4.48 -13.76 -12.65
CA THR A 214 -3.27 -13.02 -13.00
C THR A 214 -2.18 -13.95 -13.53
N ASN A 215 -1.96 -15.12 -12.91
CA ASN A 215 -1.03 -16.12 -13.42
C ASN A 215 -1.42 -16.61 -14.83
N ALA A 216 -2.71 -16.85 -15.08
CA ALA A 216 -3.17 -17.24 -16.41
C ALA A 216 -2.92 -16.14 -17.47
N ILE A 217 -3.13 -14.87 -17.12
CA ILE A 217 -2.80 -13.72 -17.97
C ILE A 217 -1.29 -13.67 -18.24
N LEU A 218 -0.44 -13.82 -17.21
CA LEU A 218 1.01 -13.83 -17.36
C LEU A 218 1.48 -14.97 -18.27
N LEU A 219 0.97 -16.19 -18.06
CA LEU A 219 1.30 -17.36 -18.88
C LEU A 219 0.89 -17.20 -20.34
N THR A 220 -0.15 -16.43 -20.62
CA THR A 220 -0.61 -16.14 -21.98
C THR A 220 0.24 -15.04 -22.64
N LEU A 221 0.64 -14.03 -21.88
CA LEU A 221 1.42 -12.89 -22.38
C LEU A 221 2.91 -13.22 -22.54
N TYR A 222 3.49 -13.97 -21.60
CA TYR A 222 4.92 -14.22 -21.53
C TYR A 222 5.52 -14.80 -22.83
N PRO A 223 4.91 -15.84 -23.47
CA PRO A 223 5.40 -16.36 -24.74
C PRO A 223 5.43 -15.35 -25.89
N GLN A 224 4.61 -14.29 -25.83
CA GLN A 224 4.51 -13.27 -26.88
C GLN A 224 5.74 -12.36 -26.94
N PHE A 225 6.52 -12.28 -25.86
CA PHE A 225 7.74 -11.46 -25.78
C PHE A 225 9.02 -12.25 -26.12
N GLY A 226 8.90 -13.53 -26.47
CA GLY A 226 10.01 -14.39 -26.90
C GLY A 226 10.88 -14.91 -25.74
N PRO A 227 11.99 -15.61 -26.06
CA PRO A 227 12.82 -16.31 -25.08
C PRO A 227 13.90 -15.45 -24.39
N GLY A 228 13.94 -14.13 -24.63
CA GLY A 228 15.02 -13.28 -24.12
C GLY A 228 14.91 -12.97 -22.63
N GLU A 229 16.04 -12.59 -21.99
CA GLU A 229 16.08 -12.17 -20.56
C GLU A 229 15.20 -10.95 -20.25
N ALA A 230 14.84 -10.15 -21.26
CA ALA A 230 13.93 -9.01 -21.12
C ALA A 230 12.44 -9.40 -21.10
N ALA A 231 12.08 -10.64 -21.45
CA ALA A 231 10.69 -11.08 -21.56
C ALA A 231 9.89 -10.97 -20.23
N PRO A 232 10.44 -11.30 -19.05
CA PRO A 232 9.78 -11.08 -17.77
C PRO A 232 9.36 -9.61 -17.55
N ALA A 233 10.31 -8.68 -17.71
CA ALA A 233 10.08 -7.25 -17.54
C ALA A 233 9.03 -6.71 -18.52
N HIS A 234 9.06 -7.13 -19.78
CA HIS A 234 8.05 -6.76 -20.78
C HIS A 234 6.66 -7.31 -20.44
N THR A 235 6.59 -8.55 -19.94
CA THR A 235 5.33 -9.19 -19.53
C THR A 235 4.70 -8.43 -18.37
N LEU A 236 5.47 -8.13 -17.32
CA LEU A 236 5.00 -7.39 -16.15
C LEU A 236 4.60 -5.96 -16.51
N ALA A 237 5.36 -5.29 -17.38
CA ALA A 237 4.99 -3.98 -17.90
C ALA A 237 3.66 -4.03 -18.68
N ALA A 238 3.43 -5.08 -19.48
CA ALA A 238 2.17 -5.25 -20.20
C ALA A 238 0.98 -5.45 -19.26
N VAL A 239 1.15 -6.25 -18.19
CA VAL A 239 0.10 -6.42 -17.16
C VAL A 239 -0.16 -5.11 -16.42
N ALA A 240 0.87 -4.36 -16.03
CA ALA A 240 0.71 -3.07 -15.36
C ALA A 240 -0.06 -2.06 -16.24
N ARG A 241 0.24 -2.01 -17.55
CA ARG A 241 -0.54 -1.20 -18.52
C ARG A 241 -1.98 -1.69 -18.64
N GLY A 242 -2.20 -3.00 -18.68
CA GLY A 242 -3.52 -3.61 -18.66
C GLY A 242 -4.31 -3.20 -17.40
N ALA A 243 -3.64 -3.11 -16.25
CA ALA A 243 -4.24 -2.66 -15.02
C ALA A 243 -4.64 -1.18 -15.03
N THR A 244 -3.81 -0.30 -15.61
CA THR A 244 -4.15 1.10 -15.84
C THR A 244 -5.44 1.22 -16.66
N LEU A 245 -5.51 0.48 -17.78
CA LEU A 245 -6.68 0.46 -18.64
C LEU A 245 -7.91 -0.10 -17.92
N TRP A 246 -7.72 -1.16 -17.13
CA TRP A 246 -8.78 -1.75 -16.31
C TRP A 246 -9.34 -0.75 -15.28
N PHE A 247 -8.48 -0.04 -14.56
CA PHE A 247 -8.88 1.00 -13.61
C PHE A 247 -9.74 2.08 -14.30
N VAL A 248 -9.27 2.60 -15.44
CA VAL A 248 -9.98 3.63 -16.19
C VAL A 248 -11.29 3.10 -16.77
N ALA A 249 -11.32 1.86 -17.29
CA ALA A 249 -12.56 1.24 -17.76
C ALA A 249 -13.59 1.13 -16.62
N LEU A 250 -13.19 0.66 -15.44
CA LEU A 250 -14.07 0.60 -14.26
C LEU A 250 -14.55 1.99 -13.83
N ALA A 251 -13.68 3.00 -13.86
CA ALA A 251 -14.03 4.39 -13.56
C ALA A 251 -15.06 4.96 -14.55
N LEU A 252 -14.89 4.70 -15.85
CA LEU A 252 -15.83 5.11 -16.89
C LEU A 252 -17.18 4.39 -16.74
N VAL A 253 -17.16 3.08 -16.47
CA VAL A 253 -18.37 2.28 -16.25
C VAL A 253 -19.14 2.78 -15.03
N ILE A 254 -18.49 2.96 -13.87
CA ILE A 254 -19.18 3.45 -12.67
C ILE A 254 -19.66 4.90 -12.86
N GLY A 255 -18.87 5.74 -13.54
CA GLY A 255 -19.28 7.08 -13.94
C GLY A 255 -20.56 7.06 -14.78
N ALA A 256 -20.63 6.20 -15.79
CA ALA A 256 -21.83 6.06 -16.63
C ALA A 256 -23.05 5.52 -15.85
N LEU A 257 -22.87 4.47 -15.04
CA LEU A 257 -23.94 3.87 -14.23
C LEU A 257 -24.51 4.83 -13.19
N GLU A 258 -23.68 5.72 -12.66
CA GLU A 258 -24.07 6.76 -11.71
C GLU A 258 -24.35 8.11 -12.39
N ARG A 259 -24.53 8.11 -13.72
CA ARG A 259 -24.87 9.27 -14.55
C ARG A 259 -23.98 10.48 -14.30
N TRP A 260 -22.70 10.21 -14.03
CA TRP A 260 -21.70 11.20 -13.70
C TRP A 260 -22.21 12.17 -12.64
N SER A 261 -22.92 11.69 -11.62
CA SER A 261 -23.39 12.51 -10.50
C SER A 261 -22.24 13.20 -9.76
N ALA A 262 -22.52 14.27 -9.02
CA ALA A 262 -21.48 14.93 -8.21
C ALA A 262 -20.87 13.98 -7.17
N VAL A 263 -21.61 12.99 -6.67
CA VAL A 263 -21.10 11.96 -5.74
C VAL A 263 -20.09 11.05 -6.43
N VAL A 264 -20.42 10.46 -7.59
CA VAL A 264 -19.48 9.56 -8.27
C VAL A 264 -18.22 10.28 -8.75
N VAL A 265 -18.34 11.54 -9.19
CA VAL A 265 -17.16 12.30 -9.64
C VAL A 265 -16.26 12.68 -8.45
N ARG A 266 -16.84 13.01 -7.28
CA ARG A 266 -16.05 13.16 -6.03
C ARG A 266 -15.37 11.87 -5.62
N TYR A 267 -16.09 10.75 -5.70
CA TYR A 267 -15.54 9.43 -5.41
C TYR A 267 -14.35 9.10 -6.31
N LEU A 268 -14.48 9.27 -7.63
CA LEU A 268 -13.39 9.04 -8.58
C LEU A 268 -12.20 9.98 -8.30
N GLY A 269 -12.46 11.24 -7.95
CA GLY A 269 -11.41 12.17 -7.51
C GLY A 269 -10.67 11.68 -6.27
N LEU A 270 -11.40 11.26 -5.22
CA LEU A 270 -10.79 10.70 -4.01
C LEU A 270 -10.08 9.36 -4.28
N ALA A 271 -10.59 8.52 -5.16
CA ALA A 271 -9.95 7.26 -5.52
C ALA A 271 -8.60 7.49 -6.22
N LEU A 272 -8.50 8.48 -7.11
CA LEU A 272 -7.22 8.89 -7.70
C LEU A 272 -6.25 9.47 -6.67
N LEU A 273 -6.76 10.16 -5.65
CA LEU A 273 -5.97 10.67 -4.54
C LEU A 273 -5.60 9.59 -3.51
N ALA A 274 -6.12 8.37 -3.59
CA ALA A 274 -5.73 7.30 -2.67
C ALA A 274 -4.38 6.71 -3.08
N PRO A 275 -3.45 6.40 -2.14
CA PRO A 275 -2.17 5.75 -2.48
C PRO A 275 -2.34 4.46 -3.30
N ALA A 276 -3.45 3.76 -3.11
CA ALA A 276 -3.87 2.61 -3.92
C ALA A 276 -3.91 2.88 -5.43
N ALA A 277 -4.17 4.11 -5.87
CA ALA A 277 -4.16 4.46 -7.28
C ALA A 277 -2.77 4.28 -7.90
N LEU A 278 -1.68 4.63 -7.20
CA LEU A 278 -0.30 4.51 -7.71
C LEU A 278 -0.01 3.12 -8.26
N LEU A 279 -0.56 2.10 -7.58
CA LEU A 279 -0.36 0.71 -7.94
C LEU A 279 -0.97 0.36 -9.32
N TYR A 280 -2.01 1.05 -9.78
CA TYR A 280 -2.57 0.82 -11.12
C TYR A 280 -1.82 1.53 -12.24
N PHE A 281 -1.05 2.58 -11.95
CA PHE A 281 -0.48 3.49 -12.95
C PHE A 281 1.01 3.24 -13.18
N GLY A 282 1.35 1.98 -13.47
CA GLY A 282 2.69 1.57 -13.92
C GLY A 282 3.45 0.66 -12.95
N TRP A 283 2.88 0.35 -11.79
CA TRP A 283 3.52 -0.51 -10.80
C TRP A 283 3.48 -1.99 -11.21
N ARG A 284 4.59 -2.71 -11.06
CA ARG A 284 4.77 -4.10 -11.56
C ARG A 284 4.49 -5.18 -10.52
N GLU A 285 3.55 -4.90 -9.61
CA GLU A 285 2.98 -5.91 -8.71
C GLU A 285 1.58 -6.35 -9.15
N PHE A 286 0.99 -7.29 -8.44
CA PHE A 286 -0.36 -7.78 -8.74
C PHE A 286 -1.36 -7.57 -7.63
N GLY A 287 -0.89 -7.27 -6.41
CA GLY A 287 -1.74 -7.12 -5.23
C GLY A 287 -2.94 -6.23 -5.47
N TYR A 288 -2.71 -5.08 -6.12
CA TYR A 288 -3.72 -4.06 -6.37
C TYR A 288 -4.82 -4.47 -7.34
N LEU A 289 -4.63 -5.51 -8.16
CA LEU A 289 -5.68 -6.01 -9.05
C LEU A 289 -6.88 -6.57 -8.26
N SER A 290 -6.70 -6.87 -6.97
CA SER A 290 -7.80 -7.24 -6.08
C SER A 290 -8.72 -6.07 -5.71
N LEU A 291 -8.19 -4.85 -5.72
CA LEU A 291 -8.97 -3.68 -5.40
C LEU A 291 -9.90 -3.42 -6.59
N ASN A 292 -11.17 -3.17 -6.32
CA ASN A 292 -12.14 -2.94 -7.38
C ASN A 292 -12.97 -1.69 -7.08
N LEU A 293 -12.71 -0.66 -7.88
CA LEU A 293 -13.32 0.66 -7.79
C LEU A 293 -14.86 0.62 -7.95
N ALA A 294 -15.42 -0.38 -8.61
CA ALA A 294 -16.87 -0.46 -8.82
C ALA A 294 -17.60 -1.23 -7.70
N THR A 295 -16.90 -2.11 -6.97
CA THR A 295 -17.52 -3.06 -6.04
C THR A 295 -18.37 -2.38 -4.96
N PHE A 296 -17.80 -1.45 -4.19
CA PHE A 296 -18.53 -0.85 -3.06
C PHE A 296 -19.70 0.06 -3.49
N PRO A 297 -19.54 0.95 -4.50
CA PRO A 297 -20.68 1.71 -5.03
C PRO A 297 -21.83 0.82 -5.49
N LEU A 298 -21.54 -0.23 -6.26
CA LEU A 298 -22.56 -1.18 -6.74
C LEU A 298 -23.22 -1.94 -5.57
N LEU A 299 -22.43 -2.33 -4.56
CA LEU A 299 -22.92 -3.03 -3.38
C LEU A 299 -23.96 -2.18 -2.65
N VAL A 300 -23.61 -0.94 -2.27
CA VAL A 300 -24.52 -0.05 -1.52
C VAL A 300 -25.80 0.21 -2.31
N ARG A 301 -25.70 0.41 -3.62
CA ARG A 301 -26.87 0.58 -4.49
C ARG A 301 -27.72 -0.70 -4.53
N GLY A 302 -27.09 -1.86 -4.56
CA GLY A 302 -27.79 -3.14 -4.51
C GLY A 302 -28.50 -3.38 -3.18
N LEU A 303 -27.90 -2.98 -2.06
CA LEU A 303 -28.51 -3.07 -0.72
C LEU A 303 -29.75 -2.18 -0.57
N ARG A 304 -29.90 -1.12 -1.40
CA ARG A 304 -31.11 -0.28 -1.44
C ARG A 304 -32.30 -0.93 -2.16
N GLY A 305 -32.10 -2.04 -2.89
CA GLY A 305 -33.18 -2.76 -3.57
C GLY A 305 -32.85 -3.24 -4.99
N ASP A 306 -31.70 -2.85 -5.56
CA ASP A 306 -31.31 -3.28 -6.90
C ASP A 306 -30.52 -4.60 -6.87
N THR A 307 -31.24 -5.71 -6.98
CA THR A 307 -30.63 -7.04 -6.94
C THR A 307 -29.63 -7.31 -8.07
N ARG A 308 -29.70 -6.60 -9.21
CA ARG A 308 -28.74 -6.73 -10.32
C ARG A 308 -27.42 -6.07 -9.97
N ARG A 309 -27.46 -4.86 -9.39
CA ARG A 309 -26.24 -4.19 -8.88
C ARG A 309 -25.58 -4.98 -7.75
N LEU A 310 -26.36 -5.64 -6.90
CA LEU A 310 -25.83 -6.52 -5.86
C LEU A 310 -25.05 -7.71 -6.44
N SER A 311 -25.61 -8.37 -7.46
CA SER A 311 -24.94 -9.44 -8.20
C SER A 311 -23.66 -8.95 -8.88
N ALA A 312 -23.73 -7.80 -9.57
CA ALA A 312 -22.59 -7.20 -10.24
C ALA A 312 -21.46 -6.82 -9.26
N ALA A 313 -21.80 -6.20 -8.12
CA ALA A 313 -20.85 -5.89 -7.06
C ALA A 313 -20.13 -7.15 -6.57
N SER A 314 -20.89 -8.23 -6.35
CA SER A 314 -20.30 -9.48 -5.90
C SER A 314 -19.40 -10.12 -6.93
N ALA A 315 -19.83 -10.14 -8.20
CA ALA A 315 -19.00 -10.64 -9.29
C ALA A 315 -17.70 -9.82 -9.43
N CYS A 316 -17.76 -8.50 -9.27
CA CYS A 316 -16.59 -7.63 -9.24
C CYS A 316 -15.64 -7.94 -8.07
N ALA A 317 -16.16 -8.23 -6.87
CA ALA A 317 -15.36 -8.69 -5.73
C ALA A 317 -14.72 -10.06 -5.97
N GLY A 318 -15.47 -11.02 -6.51
CA GLY A 318 -14.97 -12.35 -6.87
C GLY A 318 -13.88 -12.29 -7.96
N LEU A 319 -14.05 -11.43 -8.96
CA LEU A 319 -13.04 -11.18 -9.98
C LEU A 319 -11.77 -10.57 -9.38
N GLY A 320 -11.91 -9.63 -8.44
CA GLY A 320 -10.77 -9.11 -7.68
C GLY A 320 -10.03 -10.21 -6.93
N ALA A 321 -10.76 -11.12 -6.26
CA ALA A 321 -10.18 -12.29 -5.60
C ALA A 321 -9.46 -13.24 -6.57
N ALA A 322 -10.00 -13.42 -7.78
CA ALA A 322 -9.39 -14.25 -8.82
C ALA A 322 -8.08 -13.67 -9.35
N LEU A 323 -8.03 -12.34 -9.49
CA LEU A 323 -6.83 -11.61 -9.89
C LEU A 323 -5.78 -11.68 -8.78
N HIS A 324 -6.17 -11.50 -7.53
CA HIS A 324 -5.26 -11.59 -6.40
C HIS A 324 -6.01 -11.91 -5.09
N GLY A 325 -5.44 -12.78 -4.26
CA GLY A 325 -6.13 -13.46 -3.16
C GLY A 325 -6.51 -12.52 -2.03
N SER A 326 -5.86 -11.36 -1.93
CA SER A 326 -6.31 -10.26 -1.07
C SER A 326 -7.72 -9.77 -1.41
N GLY A 327 -8.24 -10.04 -2.61
CA GLY A 327 -9.62 -9.74 -2.99
C GLY A 327 -10.65 -10.54 -2.21
N LEU A 328 -10.27 -11.66 -1.59
CA LEU A 328 -11.12 -12.40 -0.65
C LEU A 328 -11.51 -11.53 0.55
N VAL A 329 -10.67 -10.57 0.95
CA VAL A 329 -10.99 -9.57 1.98
C VAL A 329 -12.16 -8.70 1.54
N GLY A 330 -12.14 -8.23 0.29
CA GLY A 330 -13.21 -7.42 -0.29
C GLY A 330 -14.51 -8.20 -0.43
N LEU A 331 -14.43 -9.48 -0.80
CA LEU A 331 -15.56 -10.39 -0.88
C LEU A 331 -16.16 -10.68 0.50
N ALA A 332 -15.33 -10.93 1.52
CA ALA A 332 -15.77 -11.09 2.90
C ALA A 332 -16.45 -9.81 3.43
N GLY A 333 -15.89 -8.64 3.12
CA GLY A 333 -16.51 -7.35 3.42
C GLY A 333 -17.90 -7.20 2.79
N ALA A 334 -18.06 -7.60 1.53
CA ALA A 334 -19.36 -7.59 0.85
C ALA A 334 -20.38 -8.53 1.52
N TRP A 335 -19.94 -9.71 1.98
CA TRP A 335 -20.79 -10.67 2.69
C TRP A 335 -21.27 -10.09 4.02
N LEU A 336 -20.35 -9.60 4.84
CA LEU A 336 -20.66 -9.01 6.15
C LEU A 336 -21.56 -7.77 6.00
N ALA A 337 -21.28 -6.90 5.03
CA ALA A 337 -22.12 -5.73 4.76
C ALA A 337 -23.55 -6.11 4.36
N THR A 338 -23.71 -7.20 3.61
CA THR A 338 -25.01 -7.72 3.21
C THR A 338 -25.76 -8.36 4.38
N LEU A 339 -25.06 -9.12 5.23
CA LEU A 339 -25.62 -9.72 6.43
C LEU A 339 -26.06 -8.65 7.45
N GLY A 340 -25.28 -7.57 7.57
CA GLY A 340 -25.56 -6.42 8.45
C GLY A 340 -26.56 -5.40 7.89
N ALA A 341 -27.05 -5.60 6.66
CA ALA A 341 -28.03 -4.71 6.04
C ALA A 341 -29.40 -4.78 6.75
N GLN A 342 -30.20 -3.72 6.61
CA GLN A 342 -31.59 -3.72 7.09
C GLN A 342 -32.46 -4.66 6.24
N GLY A 343 -33.49 -5.23 6.87
CA GLY A 343 -34.42 -6.19 6.26
C GLY A 343 -34.74 -7.35 7.21
N THR A 344 -35.72 -8.16 6.80
CA THR A 344 -36.07 -9.41 7.50
C THR A 344 -34.93 -10.42 7.40
N TRP A 345 -34.88 -11.40 8.31
CA TRP A 345 -33.85 -12.47 8.26
C TRP A 345 -33.83 -13.20 6.91
N ARG A 346 -35.00 -13.49 6.35
CA ARG A 346 -35.15 -14.12 5.03
C ARG A 346 -34.58 -13.25 3.90
N GLU A 347 -34.84 -11.95 3.90
CA GLU A 347 -34.26 -11.02 2.92
C GLU A 347 -32.74 -10.96 3.03
N ARG A 348 -32.19 -10.93 4.24
CA ARG A 348 -30.74 -10.92 4.48
C ARG A 348 -30.10 -12.19 3.96
N ILE A 349 -30.65 -13.37 4.29
CA ILE A 349 -30.19 -14.65 3.74
C ILE A 349 -30.22 -14.64 2.21
N ASN A 350 -31.35 -14.24 1.61
CA ASN A 350 -31.47 -14.22 0.15
C ASN A 350 -30.42 -13.32 -0.51
N ARG A 351 -30.13 -12.16 0.08
CA ARG A 351 -29.07 -11.27 -0.40
C ARG A 351 -27.69 -11.90 -0.21
N VAL A 352 -27.39 -12.45 0.97
CA VAL A 352 -26.10 -13.12 1.25
C VAL A 352 -25.88 -14.28 0.30
N THR A 353 -26.85 -15.16 0.10
CA THR A 353 -26.76 -16.29 -0.85
C THR A 353 -26.46 -15.80 -2.27
N ARG A 354 -27.06 -14.70 -2.70
CA ARG A 354 -26.76 -14.09 -3.99
C ARG A 354 -25.33 -13.55 -4.06
N VAL A 355 -24.87 -12.84 -3.03
CA VAL A 355 -23.49 -12.35 -2.99
C VAL A 355 -22.52 -13.53 -3.00
N VAL A 356 -22.71 -14.54 -2.15
CA VAL A 356 -21.89 -15.76 -2.14
C VAL A 356 -21.89 -16.43 -3.52
N ALA A 357 -23.05 -16.66 -4.13
CA ALA A 357 -23.14 -17.34 -5.42
C ALA A 357 -22.38 -16.61 -6.52
N TRP A 358 -22.62 -15.30 -6.71
CA TRP A 358 -21.98 -14.53 -7.78
C TRP A 358 -20.49 -14.26 -7.52
N GLY A 359 -20.12 -14.05 -6.26
CA GLY A 359 -18.72 -13.82 -5.89
C GLY A 359 -17.89 -15.08 -6.00
N THR A 360 -18.40 -16.20 -5.50
CA THR A 360 -17.74 -17.51 -5.65
C THR A 360 -17.68 -17.95 -7.10
N LEU A 361 -18.75 -17.74 -7.89
CA LEU A 361 -18.72 -18.05 -9.32
C LEU A 361 -17.68 -17.21 -10.07
N ALA A 362 -17.60 -15.90 -9.79
CA ALA A 362 -16.60 -15.02 -10.41
C ALA A 362 -15.17 -15.29 -9.93
N TYR A 363 -15.01 -15.87 -8.74
CA TYR A 363 -13.71 -16.33 -8.23
C TYR A 363 -13.33 -17.69 -8.83
N LEU A 364 -14.06 -18.75 -8.45
CA LEU A 364 -13.73 -20.14 -8.77
C LEU A 364 -14.13 -20.59 -10.19
N GLY A 365 -15.05 -19.87 -10.85
CA GLY A 365 -15.47 -20.23 -12.22
C GLY A 365 -14.30 -20.27 -13.21
N TRP A 366 -13.31 -19.41 -12.99
CA TRP A 366 -12.06 -19.41 -13.76
C TRP A 366 -11.23 -20.68 -13.56
N VAL A 367 -11.20 -21.24 -12.34
CA VAL A 367 -10.45 -22.46 -12.05
C VAL A 367 -10.96 -23.62 -12.92
N ALA A 368 -12.27 -23.73 -13.11
CA ALA A 368 -12.86 -24.72 -14.01
C ALA A 368 -12.43 -24.48 -15.47
N ILE A 369 -12.40 -23.23 -15.93
CA ILE A 369 -11.93 -22.88 -17.29
C ILE A 369 -10.46 -23.30 -17.47
N TYR A 370 -9.61 -23.06 -16.48
CA TYR A 370 -8.19 -23.40 -16.59
C TYR A 370 -7.93 -24.90 -16.56
N MET A 371 -8.55 -25.60 -15.62
CA MET A 371 -8.33 -27.03 -15.45
C MET A 371 -8.93 -27.83 -16.60
N LEU A 372 -10.16 -27.51 -17.01
CA LEU A 372 -10.89 -28.27 -18.04
C LEU A 372 -10.57 -27.77 -19.44
N GLY A 373 -10.47 -26.45 -19.63
CA GLY A 373 -10.31 -25.83 -20.95
C GLY A 373 -8.85 -25.63 -21.37
N MET A 374 -7.94 -25.39 -20.43
CA MET A 374 -6.53 -25.09 -20.73
C MET A 374 -5.55 -26.18 -20.27
N ASN A 375 -6.05 -27.23 -19.60
CA ASN A 375 -5.24 -28.31 -19.02
C ASN A 375 -4.10 -27.80 -18.11
N LEU A 376 -4.36 -26.73 -17.36
CA LEU A 376 -3.37 -26.13 -16.45
C LEU A 376 -3.52 -26.73 -15.05
N SER A 377 -2.38 -27.11 -14.45
CA SER A 377 -2.35 -27.62 -13.08
C SER A 377 -2.51 -26.48 -12.07
N LEU A 378 -3.34 -26.71 -11.05
CA LEU A 378 -3.49 -25.82 -9.90
C LEU A 378 -2.50 -26.27 -8.83
N SER A 379 -1.58 -25.39 -8.43
CA SER A 379 -0.68 -25.65 -7.30
C SER A 379 -1.00 -24.67 -6.17
N ALA A 380 -1.04 -25.18 -4.93
CA ALA A 380 -0.89 -24.30 -3.78
C ALA A 380 0.47 -23.59 -3.89
N ASP A 381 0.52 -22.31 -3.55
CA ASP A 381 1.78 -21.58 -3.54
C ASP A 381 2.75 -22.27 -2.57
N PRO A 382 3.93 -22.76 -3.02
CA PRO A 382 5.00 -23.17 -2.11
C PRO A 382 5.63 -21.96 -1.43
N GLY A 383 5.11 -20.75 -1.70
CA GLY A 383 5.52 -19.46 -1.17
C GLY A 383 5.92 -19.58 0.28
N PRO A 384 6.87 -18.72 0.71
CA PRO A 384 7.62 -18.93 1.93
C PRO A 384 6.66 -19.38 3.02
N THR A 385 6.90 -20.56 3.60
CA THR A 385 6.08 -21.29 4.60
C THR A 385 5.59 -20.41 5.78
N VAL A 386 6.14 -19.20 5.83
CA VAL A 386 5.81 -17.95 6.51
C VAL A 386 4.35 -17.44 6.33
N ILE A 387 3.44 -18.11 5.61
CA ILE A 387 2.01 -17.71 5.61
C ILE A 387 1.43 -17.72 7.04
N ASN A 388 1.95 -18.54 7.95
CA ASN A 388 1.50 -18.62 9.35
C ASN A 388 2.23 -17.67 10.33
N SER A 389 2.92 -16.66 9.85
CA SER A 389 3.87 -15.93 10.69
C SER A 389 3.24 -14.65 11.25
N TRP A 390 2.45 -14.79 12.33
CA TRP A 390 2.04 -13.63 13.14
C TRP A 390 3.26 -12.79 13.49
N ARG A 391 3.19 -11.45 13.33
CA ARG A 391 4.24 -10.60 13.90
C ARG A 391 4.29 -10.86 15.41
N PRO A 392 5.48 -11.08 15.98
CA PRO A 392 5.58 -11.27 17.41
C PRO A 392 5.09 -10.00 18.11
N LEU A 393 4.38 -10.13 19.23
CA LEU A 393 3.80 -8.96 19.90
C LEU A 393 4.88 -8.15 20.63
N PHE A 394 5.80 -8.83 21.31
CA PHE A 394 6.71 -8.22 22.27
C PHE A 394 8.20 -8.33 21.89
N ASN A 395 8.63 -9.49 21.36
CA ASN A 395 10.04 -9.76 21.10
C ASN A 395 10.33 -9.80 19.60
N HIS A 396 11.44 -9.23 19.17
CA HIS A 396 11.91 -9.40 17.79
C HIS A 396 12.21 -10.88 17.53
N GLU A 397 11.86 -11.39 16.35
CA GLU A 397 12.15 -12.78 15.96
C GLU A 397 12.94 -12.81 14.64
N LEU A 398 13.99 -13.62 14.57
CA LEU A 398 14.69 -13.88 13.31
C LEU A 398 13.98 -15.01 12.56
N ARG A 399 13.41 -14.74 11.39
CA ARG A 399 12.72 -15.73 10.54
C ARG A 399 13.31 -15.70 9.14
N ALA A 400 13.77 -16.86 8.66
CA ALA A 400 14.41 -16.99 7.35
C ALA A 400 15.55 -15.98 7.11
N GLY A 401 16.34 -15.70 8.15
CA GLY A 401 17.46 -14.74 8.09
C GLY A 401 17.05 -13.28 8.15
N ARG A 402 15.76 -12.96 8.35
CA ARG A 402 15.25 -11.58 8.43
C ARG A 402 14.66 -11.28 9.79
N MET A 403 14.82 -10.06 10.28
CA MET A 403 14.32 -9.64 11.60
C MET A 403 12.85 -9.20 11.51
N ALA A 404 11.94 -10.02 12.03
CA ALA A 404 10.54 -9.66 12.22
C ALA A 404 10.40 -8.78 13.47
N ALA A 405 10.26 -7.47 13.27
CA ALA A 405 10.11 -6.54 14.38
C ALA A 405 8.81 -6.78 15.17
N ALA A 406 8.91 -6.76 16.49
CA ALA A 406 7.74 -6.93 17.35
C ALA A 406 6.73 -5.81 17.14
N LEU A 407 5.44 -6.13 17.16
CA LEU A 407 4.36 -5.17 16.91
C LEU A 407 4.40 -3.99 17.89
N LEU A 408 4.73 -4.25 19.16
CA LEU A 408 4.83 -3.26 20.23
C LEU A 408 6.24 -2.70 20.44
N SER A 409 7.20 -3.05 19.57
CA SER A 409 8.49 -2.34 19.50
C SER A 409 8.31 -0.97 18.84
N PRO A 410 9.24 -0.01 19.03
CA PRO A 410 9.21 1.27 18.31
C PRO A 410 9.07 1.10 16.79
N THR A 411 9.84 0.18 16.19
CA THR A 411 9.76 -0.14 14.75
C THR A 411 8.41 -0.71 14.35
N GLY A 412 7.84 -1.61 15.16
CA GLY A 412 6.51 -2.16 14.91
C GLY A 412 5.42 -1.12 14.99
N ALA A 413 5.41 -0.29 16.04
CA ALA A 413 4.46 0.79 16.22
C ALA A 413 4.54 1.81 15.07
N ARG A 414 5.76 2.17 14.68
CA ARG A 414 6.04 3.03 13.52
C ARG A 414 5.41 2.49 12.24
N ASP A 415 5.72 1.24 11.89
CA ASP A 415 5.19 0.59 10.71
C ASP A 415 3.64 0.56 10.77
N VAL A 416 3.07 0.23 11.93
CA VAL A 416 1.61 0.19 12.15
C VAL A 416 0.95 1.54 11.90
N LEU A 417 1.51 2.60 12.48
CA LEU A 417 0.99 3.95 12.31
C LEU A 417 1.09 4.42 10.86
N MET A 418 2.20 4.15 10.18
CA MET A 418 2.40 4.51 8.78
C MET A 418 1.44 3.77 7.86
N SER A 419 1.33 2.45 8.00
CA SER A 419 0.34 1.65 7.27
C SER A 419 -1.08 2.14 7.51
N ALA A 420 -1.48 2.38 8.77
CA ALA A 420 -2.80 2.87 9.11
C ALA A 420 -3.09 4.21 8.44
N TRP A 421 -2.09 5.10 8.38
CA TRP A 421 -2.20 6.37 7.69
C TRP A 421 -2.36 6.20 6.17
N ILE A 422 -1.50 5.38 5.55
CA ILE A 422 -1.47 5.12 4.11
C ILE A 422 -2.78 4.47 3.62
N VAL A 423 -3.32 3.50 4.36
CA VAL A 423 -4.59 2.83 4.00
C VAL A 423 -5.83 3.67 4.34
N GLY A 424 -5.66 4.84 4.94
CA GLY A 424 -6.72 5.80 5.17
C GLY A 424 -7.54 5.54 6.44
N VAL A 425 -6.99 4.94 7.49
CA VAL A 425 -7.66 4.83 8.81
C VAL A 425 -8.21 6.17 9.31
N PRO A 426 -7.52 7.33 9.17
CA PRO A 426 -8.08 8.64 9.54
C PRO A 426 -9.39 8.98 8.81
N LEU A 427 -9.63 8.43 7.61
CA LEU A 427 -10.88 8.63 6.88
C LEU A 427 -12.08 8.00 7.57
N ILE A 428 -11.89 7.02 8.48
CA ILE A 428 -13.00 6.40 9.23
C ILE A 428 -13.74 7.47 10.03
N ALA A 429 -13.03 8.37 10.71
CA ALA A 429 -13.64 9.46 11.46
C ALA A 429 -14.42 10.42 10.54
N VAL A 430 -13.87 10.74 9.36
CA VAL A 430 -14.54 11.57 8.35
C VAL A 430 -15.81 10.89 7.85
N ALA A 431 -15.76 9.59 7.55
CA ALA A 431 -16.90 8.80 7.11
C ALA A 431 -17.98 8.68 8.20
N LEU A 432 -17.60 8.47 9.47
CA LEU A 432 -18.54 8.42 10.58
C LEU A 432 -19.32 9.73 10.76
N SER A 433 -18.72 10.86 10.37
CA SER A 433 -19.38 12.17 10.47
C SER A 433 -20.57 12.36 9.52
N VAL A 434 -20.66 11.59 8.43
CA VAL A 434 -21.79 11.61 7.49
C VAL A 434 -22.89 10.60 7.84
N SER A 435 -22.74 9.84 8.94
CA SER A 435 -23.65 8.78 9.37
C SER A 435 -25.13 9.18 9.43
N ARG A 436 -25.43 10.46 9.71
CA ARG A 436 -26.81 10.95 9.76
C ARG A 436 -27.51 10.97 8.39
N HIS A 437 -26.78 11.21 7.31
CA HIS A 437 -27.37 11.32 5.95
C HIS A 437 -26.98 10.16 5.03
N ALA A 438 -25.94 9.41 5.38
CA ALA A 438 -25.42 8.26 4.64
C ALA A 438 -25.33 7.01 5.54
N ALA A 439 -26.37 6.75 6.34
CA ALA A 439 -26.38 5.69 7.34
C ALA A 439 -26.13 4.29 6.75
N LEU A 440 -26.65 4.04 5.54
CA LEU A 440 -26.45 2.76 4.85
C LEU A 440 -24.99 2.60 4.40
N GLU A 441 -24.42 3.63 3.75
CA GLU A 441 -23.02 3.66 3.33
C GLU A 441 -22.08 3.44 4.52
N VAL A 442 -22.27 4.19 5.61
CA VAL A 442 -21.45 4.08 6.81
C VAL A 442 -21.56 2.69 7.43
N ARG A 443 -22.76 2.12 7.51
CA ARG A 443 -22.93 0.76 8.04
C ARG A 443 -22.25 -0.28 7.17
N ALA A 444 -22.42 -0.21 5.85
CA ALA A 444 -21.76 -1.13 4.93
C ALA A 444 -20.23 -1.01 5.01
N LEU A 445 -19.70 0.21 5.09
CA LEU A 445 -18.28 0.49 5.30
C LEU A 445 -17.76 -0.14 6.60
N LEU A 446 -18.48 0.00 7.71
CA LEU A 446 -18.05 -0.58 8.99
C LEU A 446 -17.92 -2.10 8.93
N TRP A 447 -18.68 -2.78 8.06
CA TRP A 447 -18.52 -4.22 7.82
C TRP A 447 -17.36 -4.60 6.90
N TYR A 448 -16.80 -3.65 6.15
CA TYR A 448 -15.56 -3.85 5.38
C TYR A 448 -14.30 -3.76 6.25
N LEU A 449 -14.37 -3.09 7.41
CA LEU A 449 -13.21 -2.90 8.27
C LEU A 449 -12.71 -4.20 8.92
N PRO A 450 -13.55 -5.06 9.55
CA PRO A 450 -13.07 -6.26 10.23
C PRO A 450 -12.21 -7.20 9.37
N PRO A 451 -12.62 -7.63 8.15
CA PRO A 451 -11.78 -8.51 7.36
C PRO A 451 -10.48 -7.83 6.93
N SER A 452 -10.52 -6.52 6.65
CA SER A 452 -9.33 -5.75 6.25
C SER A 452 -8.33 -5.61 7.41
N ILE A 453 -8.82 -5.30 8.61
CA ILE A 453 -8.00 -5.19 9.83
C ILE A 453 -7.44 -6.57 10.20
N LEU A 454 -8.29 -7.61 10.21
CA LEU A 454 -7.86 -8.96 10.53
C LEU A 454 -6.77 -9.44 9.57
N PHE A 455 -6.94 -9.19 8.27
CA PHE A 455 -5.92 -9.54 7.28
C PHE A 455 -4.66 -8.71 7.48
N LEU A 456 -4.75 -7.39 7.68
CA LEU A 456 -3.57 -6.55 7.95
C LEU A 456 -2.79 -7.07 9.17
N VAL A 457 -3.48 -7.41 10.27
CA VAL A 457 -2.85 -7.98 11.46
C VAL A 457 -2.21 -9.34 11.17
N TYR A 458 -2.89 -10.21 10.42
CA TYR A 458 -2.42 -11.56 10.10
C TYR A 458 -1.26 -11.57 9.09
N ARG A 459 -1.30 -10.68 8.11
CA ARG A 459 -0.38 -10.62 6.96
C ARG A 459 0.48 -9.36 6.97
N TRP A 460 0.68 -8.77 8.14
CA TRP A 460 1.55 -7.60 8.26
C TRP A 460 2.94 -7.96 7.73
N PRO A 461 3.53 -7.17 6.83
CA PRO A 461 4.81 -7.52 6.24
C PRO A 461 5.88 -7.66 7.32
N PHE A 462 6.45 -8.86 7.43
CA PHE A 462 7.50 -9.16 8.41
C PHE A 462 8.83 -8.51 7.99
N ASP A 463 9.03 -8.28 6.69
CA ASP A 463 10.17 -7.58 6.06
C ASP A 463 10.11 -6.04 6.20
N GLY A 464 9.41 -5.54 7.22
CA GLY A 464 9.09 -4.12 7.33
C GLY A 464 8.03 -3.67 6.32
N ILE A 465 7.43 -2.52 6.61
CA ILE A 465 6.38 -1.95 5.75
C ILE A 465 6.91 -1.58 4.36
N GLY A 466 8.16 -1.15 4.20
CA GLY A 466 8.72 -0.77 2.88
C GLY A 466 8.74 -1.93 1.88
N GLY A 467 9.11 -3.13 2.33
CA GLY A 467 9.15 -4.32 1.49
C GLY A 467 7.77 -4.87 1.08
N GLY A 468 6.71 -4.59 1.86
CA GLY A 468 5.37 -5.14 1.62
C GLY A 468 4.25 -4.09 1.61
N ILE A 469 4.56 -2.84 1.26
CA ILE A 469 3.56 -1.76 1.24
C ILE A 469 2.52 -1.98 0.14
N ASP A 470 2.88 -2.64 -0.95
CA ASP A 470 1.96 -3.06 -2.02
C ASP A 470 0.86 -3.95 -1.44
N LEU A 471 1.23 -4.88 -0.56
CA LEU A 471 0.30 -5.74 0.16
C LEU A 471 -0.55 -4.93 1.13
N VAL A 472 0.05 -4.05 1.95
CA VAL A 472 -0.68 -3.20 2.90
C VAL A 472 -1.81 -2.42 2.20
N VAL A 473 -1.49 -1.84 1.05
CA VAL A 473 -2.44 -1.06 0.26
C VAL A 473 -3.48 -1.95 -0.44
N ALA A 474 -3.05 -3.06 -1.06
CA ALA A 474 -3.91 -4.03 -1.74
C ALA A 474 -4.90 -4.76 -0.81
N VAL A 475 -4.55 -4.88 0.46
CA VAL A 475 -5.31 -5.62 1.47
C VAL A 475 -6.40 -4.79 2.13
N PHE A 476 -6.46 -3.50 1.86
CA PHE A 476 -7.43 -2.61 2.45
C PHE A 476 -8.51 -2.16 1.45
N PRO A 477 -9.38 -3.07 0.95
CA PRO A 477 -10.47 -2.70 0.05
C PRO A 477 -11.44 -1.70 0.68
N ALA A 478 -11.42 -1.59 2.02
CA ALA A 478 -12.11 -0.54 2.76
C ALA A 478 -11.71 0.88 2.31
N ILE A 479 -10.56 1.12 1.69
CA ILE A 479 -10.17 2.45 1.19
C ILE A 479 -11.17 2.99 0.15
N TYR A 480 -11.65 2.14 -0.77
CA TYR A 480 -12.67 2.56 -1.74
C TYR A 480 -14.06 2.70 -1.10
N ALA A 481 -14.36 1.94 -0.05
CA ALA A 481 -15.56 2.15 0.75
C ALA A 481 -15.53 3.49 1.51
N LEU A 482 -14.36 3.85 2.07
CA LEU A 482 -14.11 5.11 2.78
C LEU A 482 -14.26 6.29 1.83
N THR A 483 -13.61 6.25 0.67
CA THR A 483 -13.70 7.32 -0.33
C THR A 483 -15.12 7.50 -0.85
N TRP A 484 -15.87 6.42 -1.14
CA TRP A 484 -17.29 6.53 -1.55
C TRP A 484 -18.17 7.16 -0.47
N THR A 485 -17.93 6.79 0.80
CA THR A 485 -18.69 7.33 1.93
C THR A 485 -18.36 8.81 2.16
N CYS A 486 -17.08 9.19 2.09
CA CYS A 486 -16.66 10.59 2.20
C CYS A 486 -17.12 11.45 1.01
N ALA A 487 -17.35 10.82 -0.16
CA ALA A 487 -17.86 11.48 -1.36
C ALA A 487 -19.35 11.86 -1.28
N GLN A 488 -20.08 11.46 -0.24
CA GLN A 488 -21.50 11.84 -0.10
C GLN A 488 -21.67 13.34 0.17
N ASP A 489 -20.80 13.93 1.01
CA ASP A 489 -20.86 15.36 1.39
C ASP A 489 -19.62 16.14 0.92
N ARG A 490 -19.83 17.41 0.53
CA ARG A 490 -18.76 18.23 -0.09
C ARG A 490 -17.67 18.55 0.93
N LYS A 491 -18.04 18.86 2.16
CA LYS A 491 -17.08 19.18 3.23
C LYS A 491 -16.25 17.96 3.56
N THR A 492 -16.87 16.79 3.73
CA THR A 492 -16.14 15.54 3.99
C THR A 492 -15.25 15.13 2.83
N THR A 493 -15.65 15.41 1.59
CA THR A 493 -14.79 15.18 0.41
C THR A 493 -13.51 16.01 0.48
N ILE A 494 -13.59 17.30 0.83
CA ILE A 494 -12.41 18.16 0.92
C ILE A 494 -11.45 17.66 2.02
N ILE A 495 -11.99 17.33 3.20
CA ILE A 495 -11.17 16.79 4.30
C ILE A 495 -10.52 15.47 3.90
N ALA A 496 -11.29 14.56 3.28
CA ALA A 496 -10.77 13.29 2.80
C ALA A 496 -9.67 13.48 1.74
N ALA A 497 -9.82 14.44 0.83
CA ALA A 497 -8.80 14.76 -0.17
C ALA A 497 -7.47 15.18 0.48
N LEU A 498 -7.53 16.05 1.50
CA LEU A 498 -6.33 16.49 2.23
C LEU A 498 -5.65 15.32 2.96
N LEU A 499 -6.43 14.46 3.62
CA LEU A 499 -5.90 13.25 4.29
C LEU A 499 -5.30 12.25 3.30
N LEU A 500 -5.87 12.13 2.11
CA LEU A 500 -5.37 11.23 1.07
C LEU A 500 -4.09 11.76 0.39
N ILE A 501 -3.95 13.07 0.27
CA ILE A 501 -2.70 13.71 -0.16
C ILE A 501 -1.60 13.49 0.89
N SER A 502 -1.90 13.62 2.18
CA SER A 502 -0.92 13.31 3.22
C SER A 502 -0.60 11.81 3.31
N ALA A 503 -1.57 10.94 3.02
CA ALA A 503 -1.34 9.50 2.89
C ALA A 503 -0.40 9.17 1.72
N HIS A 504 -0.50 9.89 0.61
CA HIS A 504 0.45 9.80 -0.51
C HIS A 504 1.86 10.21 -0.10
N TYR A 505 1.99 11.30 0.66
CA TYR A 505 3.28 11.71 1.20
C TYR A 505 3.88 10.61 2.09
N ALA A 506 3.09 10.09 3.04
CA ALA A 506 3.53 9.00 3.92
C ALA A 506 3.91 7.73 3.15
N PHE A 507 3.19 7.41 2.07
CA PHE A 507 3.54 6.31 1.18
C PHE A 507 4.94 6.50 0.59
N TRP A 508 5.24 7.67 0.03
CA TRP A 508 6.57 7.93 -0.52
C TRP A 508 7.67 7.97 0.53
N GLU A 509 7.38 8.50 1.72
CA GLU A 509 8.31 8.44 2.84
C GLU A 509 8.70 6.99 3.14
N VAL A 510 7.71 6.09 3.24
CA VAL A 510 7.95 4.65 3.47
C VAL A 510 8.76 4.02 2.35
N VAL A 511 8.50 4.41 1.11
CA VAL A 511 9.12 3.81 -0.07
C VAL A 511 10.55 4.28 -0.30
N LEU A 512 10.82 5.56 -0.03
CA LEU A 512 12.11 6.19 -0.31
C LEU A 512 13.06 6.12 0.89
N ASP A 513 12.53 5.95 2.10
CA ASP A 513 13.33 5.90 3.31
C ASP A 513 13.81 4.45 3.59
N PRO A 514 15.13 4.20 3.53
CA PRO A 514 15.68 2.87 3.76
C PRO A 514 15.42 2.34 5.16
N ARG A 515 15.03 3.17 6.13
CA ARG A 515 14.66 2.75 7.49
C ARG A 515 13.39 1.89 7.53
N PHE A 516 12.55 1.92 6.48
CA PHE A 516 11.37 1.05 6.35
C PHE A 516 11.65 -0.24 5.59
N ALA A 517 12.82 -0.37 4.97
CA ALA A 517 13.31 -1.63 4.42
C ALA A 517 14.14 -2.35 5.49
N THR A 518 13.64 -3.45 6.07
CA THR A 518 14.50 -4.31 6.88
C THR A 518 15.41 -5.08 5.94
N ARG A 519 16.72 -4.82 5.99
CA ARG A 519 17.72 -5.67 5.33
C ARG A 519 17.91 -6.96 6.09
#